data_AF-A0A7D4B4H6-F1
#
_entry.id   AF-A0A7D4B4H6-F1
#
_cell.length_a   1.000
_cell.length_b   1.000
_cell.length_c   1.000
_cell.angle_alpha   90.00
_cell.angle_beta   90.00
_cell.angle_gamma   90.00
#
_symmetry.space_group_name_H-M   'P 1'
#
loop_
_entity.id
_entity.type
_entity.pdbx_description
1 polymer ?
#
loop_
_entity_poly.entity_id
_entity_poly.type
_entity_poly.pdbx_seq_one_letter_code
_entity_poly.pdbx_strand_id
1 'polypeptide(L)'
;MPQEFGTTDLRVGGRPWDVRRYQPDLVTICLGQNDGVQDSVQFCGAYLAFLKTLRADYPRARLVCLTSPMADARLTAVLRRYLTGVVAAARAGGEPNIDAFFFARSYTSGCGAHPSLAEQELIGNELTAYLKQTLHW
;
A
#
# COMPACT_ATOMS: atom_id res chain seq x y z
N MET A 1 4.45 9.28 -5.88
CA MET A 1 3.49 8.22 -6.26
C MET A 1 2.12 8.77 -6.67
N PRO A 2 1.38 9.55 -5.84
CA PRO A 2 0.05 10.03 -6.23
C PRO A 2 0.02 10.84 -7.54
N GLN A 3 1.09 11.62 -7.81
CA GLN A 3 1.26 12.40 -9.04
C GLN A 3 1.40 11.53 -10.30
N GLU A 4 1.99 10.33 -10.15
CA GLU A 4 2.29 9.41 -11.26
C GLU A 4 1.22 8.32 -11.41
N PHE A 5 0.36 8.13 -10.40
CA PHE A 5 -0.62 7.04 -10.39
C PHE A 5 -1.65 7.17 -11.53
N GLY A 6 -2.01 8.40 -11.88
CA GLY A 6 -3.03 8.71 -12.86
C GLY A 6 -2.55 8.71 -14.31
N THR A 7 -1.34 8.22 -14.62
CA THR A 7 -0.75 8.31 -15.96
C THR A 7 -0.39 6.94 -16.54
N THR A 8 -0.35 6.83 -17.87
CA THR A 8 0.08 5.61 -18.58
C THR A 8 1.60 5.43 -18.59
N ASP A 9 2.35 6.48 -18.29
CA ASP A 9 3.81 6.51 -18.28
C ASP A 9 4.32 7.57 -17.28
N LEU A 10 5.58 7.42 -16.85
CA LEU A 10 6.22 8.25 -15.82
C LEU A 10 6.87 9.53 -16.38
N ARG A 11 6.50 9.96 -17.59
CA ARG A 11 7.07 11.18 -18.19
C ARG A 11 6.29 12.38 -17.69
N VAL A 12 6.98 13.53 -17.60
CA VAL A 12 6.31 14.81 -17.34
C VAL A 12 5.28 15.06 -18.45
N GLY A 13 4.02 15.24 -18.07
CA GLY A 13 2.91 15.37 -19.03
C GLY A 13 2.47 14.04 -19.66
N GLY A 14 2.76 12.91 -19.01
CA GLY A 14 2.31 11.58 -19.42
C GLY A 14 0.80 11.53 -19.65
N ARG A 15 0.37 10.67 -20.58
CA ARG A 15 -1.06 10.57 -20.92
C ARG A 15 -1.85 10.06 -19.71
N PRO A 16 -3.03 10.62 -19.41
CA PRO A 16 -3.86 10.11 -18.33
C PRO A 16 -4.24 8.64 -18.55
N TRP A 17 -4.21 7.85 -17.47
CA TRP A 17 -4.75 6.49 -17.47
C TRP A 17 -6.28 6.54 -17.39
N ASP A 18 -6.96 5.80 -18.27
CA ASP A 18 -8.40 5.62 -18.19
C ASP A 18 -8.74 4.48 -17.22
N VAL A 19 -9.10 4.86 -15.98
CA VAL A 19 -9.43 3.93 -14.88
C VAL A 19 -10.60 2.98 -15.20
N ARG A 20 -11.45 3.31 -16.18
CA ARG A 20 -12.55 2.43 -16.60
C ARG A 20 -12.06 1.18 -17.32
N ARG A 21 -10.83 1.21 -17.85
CA ARG A 21 -10.23 0.06 -18.55
C ARG A 21 -9.90 -1.09 -17.62
N TYR A 22 -9.77 -0.85 -16.32
CA TYR A 22 -9.47 -1.87 -15.33
C TYR A 22 -10.06 -1.49 -13.97
N GLN A 23 -11.04 -2.25 -13.51
CA GLN A 23 -11.70 -2.06 -12.21
C GLN A 23 -11.39 -3.28 -11.33
N PRO A 24 -10.34 -3.22 -10.50
CA PRO A 24 -9.94 -4.34 -9.67
C PRO A 24 -10.90 -4.55 -8.50
N ASP A 25 -10.98 -5.80 -8.04
CA ASP A 25 -11.63 -6.15 -6.78
C ASP A 25 -10.76 -5.82 -5.56
N LEU A 26 -9.44 -5.72 -5.75
CA LEU A 26 -8.44 -5.46 -4.71
C LEU A 26 -7.39 -4.46 -5.20
N VAL A 27 -7.06 -3.49 -4.36
CA VAL A 27 -5.87 -2.63 -4.50
C VAL A 27 -5.00 -2.78 -3.26
N THR A 28 -3.77 -3.24 -3.44
CA THR A 28 -2.75 -3.28 -2.38
C THR A 28 -1.82 -2.07 -2.50
N ILE A 29 -1.60 -1.34 -1.40
CA ILE A 29 -0.77 -0.13 -1.37
C ILE A 29 0.45 -0.38 -0.49
N CYS A 30 1.61 -0.60 -1.10
CA CYS A 30 2.88 -0.84 -0.40
C CYS A 30 3.80 0.39 -0.51
N LEU A 31 3.44 1.47 0.20
CA LEU A 31 4.21 2.73 0.25
C LEU A 31 4.65 3.05 1.68
N GLY A 32 5.72 3.84 1.82
CA GLY A 32 6.28 4.24 3.11
C GLY A 32 7.76 3.90 3.32
N GLN A 33 8.37 3.08 2.45
CA GLN A 33 9.81 2.76 2.56
C GLN A 33 10.68 4.01 2.38
N ASN A 34 10.45 4.76 1.30
CA ASN A 34 11.25 5.94 0.95
C ASN A 34 10.87 7.18 1.76
N ASP A 35 9.65 7.22 2.29
CA ASP A 35 9.20 8.19 3.28
C ASP A 35 10.02 8.13 4.58
N GLY A 36 10.41 6.92 4.98
CA GLY A 36 11.14 6.69 6.22
C GLY A 36 10.34 7.07 7.47
N VAL A 37 11.06 7.25 8.58
CA VAL A 37 10.46 7.75 9.83
C VAL A 37 10.33 9.26 9.73
N GLN A 38 9.10 9.73 9.59
CA GLN A 38 8.77 11.15 9.50
C GLN A 38 7.57 11.51 10.38
N ASP A 39 7.15 12.78 10.32
CA ASP A 39 5.98 13.26 11.04
C ASP A 39 4.72 12.45 10.70
N SER A 40 3.99 12.07 11.75
CA SER A 40 2.82 11.21 11.62
C SER A 40 1.62 11.90 10.98
N VAL A 41 1.45 13.22 11.22
CA VAL A 41 0.32 13.97 10.67
C VAL A 41 0.51 14.14 9.17
N GLN A 42 1.72 14.47 8.74
CA GLN A 42 2.08 14.59 7.33
C GLN A 42 1.90 13.25 6.59
N PHE A 43 2.48 12.17 7.10
CA PHE A 43 2.37 10.85 6.46
C PHE A 43 0.91 10.38 6.38
N CYS A 44 0.20 10.36 7.51
CA CYS A 44 -1.18 9.87 7.55
C CYS A 44 -2.12 10.74 6.71
N GLY A 45 -1.94 12.07 6.71
CA GLY A 45 -2.73 12.99 5.91
C GLY A 45 -2.55 12.75 4.41
N ALA A 46 -1.31 12.59 3.94
CA ALA A 46 -1.01 12.29 2.55
C ALA A 46 -1.56 10.92 2.13
N TYR A 47 -1.43 9.90 2.99
CA TYR A 47 -1.95 8.56 2.73
C TYR A 47 -3.47 8.55 2.63
N LEU A 48 -4.18 9.23 3.55
CA LEU A 48 -5.64 9.38 3.51
C LEU A 48 -6.11 10.12 2.26
N ALA A 49 -5.39 11.16 1.83
CA ALA A 49 -5.70 11.85 0.58
C ALA A 49 -5.60 10.90 -0.63
N PHE A 50 -4.56 10.06 -0.67
CA PHE A 50 -4.39 9.08 -1.74
C PHE A 50 -5.46 7.99 -1.70
N LEU A 51 -5.86 7.51 -0.52
CA LEU A 51 -6.97 6.55 -0.39
C LEU A 51 -8.29 7.11 -0.93
N LYS A 52 -8.55 8.42 -0.74
CA LYS A 52 -9.74 9.07 -1.33
C LYS A 52 -9.69 9.07 -2.85
N THR A 53 -8.52 9.32 -3.46
CA THR A 53 -8.32 9.18 -4.91
C THR A 53 -8.62 7.75 -5.36
N LEU A 54 -8.03 6.75 -4.71
CA LEU A 54 -8.26 5.34 -5.04
C LEU A 54 -9.74 4.93 -4.90
N ARG A 55 -10.44 5.40 -3.87
CA ARG A 55 -11.87 5.10 -3.70
C ARG A 55 -12.72 5.75 -4.78
N ALA A 56 -12.37 6.95 -5.25
CA ALA A 56 -13.07 7.59 -6.37
C ALA A 56 -12.87 6.81 -7.69
N ASP A 57 -11.64 6.35 -7.94
CA ASP A 57 -11.29 5.61 -9.16
C ASP A 57 -11.78 4.15 -9.15
N TYR A 58 -11.82 3.52 -7.97
CA TYR A 58 -12.15 2.11 -7.78
C TYR A 58 -13.21 1.94 -6.68
N PRO A 59 -14.46 2.34 -6.94
CA PRO A 59 -15.52 2.42 -5.92
C PRO A 59 -15.84 1.08 -5.25
N ARG A 60 -15.59 -0.05 -5.93
CA ARG A 60 -15.87 -1.40 -5.42
C ARG A 60 -14.66 -2.13 -4.85
N ALA A 61 -13.45 -1.62 -5.05
CA ALA A 61 -12.25 -2.33 -4.63
C ALA A 61 -12.14 -2.39 -3.10
N ARG A 62 -11.64 -3.51 -2.57
CA ARG A 62 -11.06 -3.54 -1.23
C ARG A 62 -9.68 -2.89 -1.29
N LEU A 63 -9.39 -2.00 -0.35
CA LEU A 63 -8.07 -1.38 -0.21
C LEU A 63 -7.30 -2.08 0.91
N VAL A 64 -6.05 -2.46 0.68
CA VAL A 64 -5.19 -3.05 1.71
C VAL A 64 -3.87 -2.29 1.80
N CYS A 65 -3.66 -1.61 2.92
CA CYS A 65 -2.44 -0.87 3.20
C CYS A 65 -1.35 -1.82 3.70
N LEU A 66 -0.24 -1.92 2.98
CA LEU A 66 0.86 -2.82 3.31
C LEU A 66 2.03 -2.05 3.92
N THR A 67 2.65 -2.59 4.98
CA THR A 67 4.00 -2.14 5.36
C THR A 67 4.99 -2.47 4.24
N SER A 68 6.11 -1.76 4.19
CA SER A 68 7.23 -2.19 3.33
C SER A 68 7.81 -3.52 3.83
N PRO A 69 7.99 -4.55 2.97
CA PRO A 69 8.71 -5.78 3.34
C PRO A 69 10.22 -5.54 3.48
N MET A 70 10.73 -4.36 3.11
CA MET A 70 12.14 -3.98 3.24
C MET A 70 12.44 -3.18 4.52
N ALA A 71 11.40 -2.77 5.26
CA ALA A 71 11.59 -1.92 6.42
C ALA A 71 12.43 -2.64 7.49
N ASP A 72 13.34 -1.90 8.13
CA ASP A 72 14.03 -2.41 9.33
C ASP A 72 13.07 -2.44 10.54
N ALA A 73 13.56 -2.89 11.69
CA ALA A 73 12.72 -2.99 12.89
C ALA A 73 12.13 -1.64 13.34
N ARG A 74 12.91 -0.55 13.20
CA ARG A 74 12.48 0.80 13.61
C ARG A 74 11.39 1.31 12.67
N LEU A 75 11.61 1.24 11.36
CA LEU A 75 10.65 1.69 10.37
C LEU A 75 9.39 0.80 10.36
N THR A 76 9.54 -0.51 10.55
CA THR A 76 8.39 -1.44 10.66
C THR A 76 7.47 -1.04 11.80
N ALA A 77 8.01 -0.74 12.99
CA ALA A 77 7.21 -0.29 14.13
C ALA A 77 6.44 1.01 13.83
N VAL A 78 7.09 1.96 13.16
CA VAL A 78 6.49 3.23 12.76
C VAL A 78 5.39 3.05 11.71
N LEU A 79 5.66 2.30 10.64
CA LEU A 79 4.68 2.03 9.58
C LEU A 79 3.47 1.26 10.12
N ARG A 80 3.67 0.27 10.99
CA ARG A 80 2.55 -0.43 11.66
C ARG A 80 1.66 0.55 12.41
N ARG A 81 2.24 1.47 13.19
CA ARG A 81 1.48 2.50 13.91
C ARG A 81 0.74 3.44 12.95
N TYR A 82 1.42 3.93 11.92
CA TYR A 82 0.82 4.88 10.97
C TYR A 82 -0.31 4.27 10.17
N LEU A 83 -0.09 3.09 9.58
CA LEU A 83 -1.11 2.40 8.80
C LEU A 83 -2.31 1.97 9.66
N THR A 84 -2.08 1.59 10.92
CA THR A 84 -3.19 1.36 11.87
C THR A 84 -4.04 2.62 12.06
N GLY A 85 -3.39 3.78 12.27
CA GLY A 85 -4.07 5.07 12.39
C GLY A 85 -4.80 5.49 11.12
N VAL A 86 -4.18 5.30 9.95
CA VAL A 86 -4.78 5.58 8.64
C VAL A 86 -6.04 4.73 8.42
N VAL A 87 -5.99 3.42 8.67
CA VAL A 87 -7.15 2.53 8.52
C VAL A 87 -8.26 2.92 9.48
N ALA A 88 -7.93 3.19 10.76
CA ALA A 88 -8.91 3.62 11.75
C ALA A 88 -9.59 4.95 11.35
N ALA A 89 -8.81 5.94 10.90
CA ALA A 89 -9.32 7.23 10.46
C ALA A 89 -10.16 7.11 9.18
N ALA A 90 -9.74 6.29 8.21
CA ALA A 90 -10.50 6.03 6.99
C ALA A 90 -11.87 5.41 7.33
N ARG A 91 -11.89 4.37 8.18
CA ARG A 91 -13.13 3.72 8.64
C ARG A 91 -14.06 4.70 9.37
N ALA A 92 -13.51 5.52 10.27
CA ALA A 92 -14.29 6.56 10.94
C ALA A 92 -14.84 7.60 9.96
N GLY A 93 -14.15 7.83 8.84
CA GLY A 93 -14.59 8.67 7.73
C GLY A 93 -15.54 8.00 6.74
N GLY A 94 -16.02 6.79 7.03
CA GLY A 94 -17.00 6.08 6.19
C GLY A 94 -16.39 5.20 5.09
N GLU A 95 -15.12 4.79 5.22
CA GLU A 95 -14.48 3.81 4.33
C GLU A 95 -14.57 2.39 4.92
N PRO A 96 -15.58 1.58 4.58
CA PRO A 96 -15.76 0.26 5.18
C PRO A 96 -14.83 -0.81 4.59
N ASN A 97 -14.36 -0.64 3.34
CA ASN A 97 -13.67 -1.67 2.57
C ASN A 97 -12.16 -1.43 2.56
N ILE A 98 -11.58 -1.30 3.75
CA ILE A 98 -10.17 -1.06 3.95
C ILE A 98 -9.60 -1.88 5.11
N ASP A 99 -8.41 -2.45 4.90
CA ASP A 99 -7.64 -3.17 5.90
C ASP A 99 -6.15 -2.78 5.84
N ALA A 100 -5.37 -3.25 6.81
CA ALA A 100 -3.92 -3.20 6.75
C ALA A 100 -3.33 -4.60 6.90
N PHE A 101 -2.23 -4.85 6.21
CA PHE A 101 -1.45 -6.08 6.32
C PHE A 101 0.01 -5.73 6.59
N PHE A 102 0.61 -6.43 7.54
CA PHE A 102 1.96 -6.14 8.00
C PHE A 102 2.84 -7.37 7.79
N PHE A 103 3.83 -7.25 6.91
CA PHE A 103 4.79 -8.32 6.67
C PHE A 103 5.48 -8.74 7.96
N ALA A 104 5.73 -10.05 8.08
CA ALA A 104 6.24 -10.68 9.29
C ALA A 104 7.68 -10.26 9.62
N ARG A 105 8.49 -9.93 8.61
CA ARG A 105 9.90 -9.57 8.75
C ARG A 105 10.41 -8.71 7.60
N SER A 106 11.67 -8.30 7.71
CA SER A 106 12.41 -7.65 6.64
C SER A 106 12.96 -8.67 5.64
N TYR A 107 12.94 -8.31 4.36
CA TYR A 107 13.35 -9.10 3.21
C TYR A 107 14.29 -8.24 2.33
N THR A 108 15.60 -8.47 2.44
CA THR A 108 16.61 -7.52 1.95
C THR A 108 17.85 -8.20 1.36
N SER A 109 17.75 -9.46 0.96
CA SER A 109 18.89 -10.29 0.51
C SER A 109 19.30 -10.06 -0.96
N GLY A 110 18.69 -9.10 -1.66
CA GLY A 110 19.01 -8.70 -3.02
C GLY A 110 19.82 -7.40 -3.10
N CYS A 111 19.96 -6.87 -4.31
CA CYS A 111 20.76 -5.67 -4.58
C CYS A 111 20.22 -4.42 -3.86
N GLY A 112 21.10 -3.66 -3.22
CA GLY A 112 20.72 -2.42 -2.53
C GLY A 112 19.68 -2.64 -1.43
N ALA A 113 19.74 -3.79 -0.75
CA ALA A 113 18.77 -4.21 0.27
C ALA A 113 17.32 -4.39 -0.24
N HIS A 114 17.13 -4.59 -1.55
CA HIS A 114 15.84 -5.04 -2.09
C HIS A 114 15.64 -6.54 -1.83
N PRO A 115 14.40 -7.04 -1.84
CA PRO A 115 14.15 -8.47 -1.72
C PRO A 115 14.74 -9.24 -2.91
N SER A 116 15.39 -10.36 -2.64
CA SER A 116 15.81 -11.33 -3.66
C SER A 116 14.60 -12.05 -4.29
N LEU A 117 14.80 -12.81 -5.39
CA LEU A 117 13.74 -13.62 -6.00
C LEU A 117 13.09 -14.59 -4.99
N ALA A 118 13.91 -15.29 -4.21
CA ALA A 118 13.41 -16.22 -3.20
C ALA A 118 12.59 -15.50 -2.10
N GLU A 119 12.98 -14.28 -1.74
CA GLU A 119 12.21 -13.49 -0.76
C GLU A 119 10.92 -12.92 -1.36
N GLN A 120 10.90 -12.55 -2.65
CA GLN A 120 9.67 -12.16 -3.34
C GLN A 120 8.64 -13.30 -3.36
N GLU A 121 9.10 -14.55 -3.50
CA GLU A 121 8.22 -15.72 -3.37
C GLU A 121 7.63 -15.83 -1.95
N LEU A 122 8.43 -15.62 -0.92
CA LEU A 122 7.95 -15.59 0.48
C LEU A 122 6.95 -14.46 0.73
N ILE A 123 7.25 -13.24 0.26
CA ILE A 123 6.37 -12.07 0.33
C ILE A 123 5.03 -12.37 -0.36
N GLY A 124 5.09 -12.94 -1.56
CA GLY A 124 3.92 -13.33 -2.35
C GLY A 124 3.06 -14.38 -1.65
N ASN A 125 3.69 -15.40 -1.06
CA ASN A 125 3.00 -16.45 -0.31
C ASN A 125 2.33 -15.90 0.97
N GLU A 126 3.02 -15.03 1.72
CA GLU A 126 2.51 -14.41 2.94
C GLU A 126 1.26 -13.56 2.65
N LEU A 127 1.35 -12.69 1.64
CA LEU A 127 0.23 -11.84 1.23
C LEU A 127 -0.92 -12.66 0.65
N THR A 128 -0.62 -13.67 -0.18
CA THR A 128 -1.65 -14.54 -0.78
C THR A 128 -2.43 -15.28 0.31
N ALA A 129 -1.76 -15.81 1.34
CA ALA A 129 -2.43 -16.49 2.44
C ALA A 129 -3.43 -15.57 3.17
N TYR A 130 -3.04 -14.33 3.42
CA TYR A 130 -3.92 -13.31 4.00
C TYR A 130 -5.09 -12.95 3.07
N LEU A 131 -4.84 -12.76 1.78
CA LEU A 131 -5.86 -12.36 0.82
C LEU A 131 -6.91 -13.45 0.60
N LYS A 132 -6.53 -14.73 0.54
CA LYS A 132 -7.48 -15.85 0.46
C LYS A 132 -8.45 -15.87 1.64
N GLN A 133 -7.97 -15.60 2.84
CA GLN A 133 -8.81 -15.54 4.04
C GLN A 133 -9.73 -14.32 4.03
N THR A 134 -9.22 -13.16 3.61
CA THR A 134 -9.93 -11.87 3.68
C THR A 134 -10.94 -11.66 2.55
N LEU A 135 -10.63 -12.17 1.36
CA LEU A 135 -11.46 -12.03 0.16
C LEU A 135 -12.27 -13.28 -0.18
N HIS A 136 -12.03 -14.40 0.51
CA HIS A 136 -12.64 -15.70 0.21
C HIS A 136 -12.36 -16.17 -1.23
N TRP A 137 -11.12 -15.97 -1.68
CA TRP A 137 -10.60 -16.42 -2.98
C TRP A 137 -9.91 -17.78 -2.90
#